data_AF-A0A7Z6RC91-F1
#
_entry.id   AF-A0A7Z6RC91-F1
#
_cell.length_a   1.000
_cell.length_b   1.000
_cell.length_c   1.000
_cell.angle_alpha   90.00
_cell.angle_beta   90.00
_cell.angle_gamma   90.00
#
_symmetry.space_group_name_H-M   'P 1'
#
loop_
_entity.id
_entity.type
_entity.pdbx_description
1 polymer ?
#
loop_
_entity_poly.entity_id
_entity_poly.type
_entity_poly.pdbx_seq_one_letter_code
_entity_poly.pdbx_strand_id
1 'polypeptide(L)'
;MTLNAKGESNQILVDKEVHSTNLLLDIDEKPELFQGLLLSFQHVFAMFGATILVPLILGMPVSVALFASGCGTLIYQVATKFKVPVYLGSSFAYITAMALAMKQMHGDISAAQTGILFVGLIYVVVATVIKFVGNSWVDKILPPIIIGPMIIVIGLGLANSAVTNAGFVAKGDWRKMLVAVVTFLIAAFINTKGKGFIKIIPFLFAIIGGYILSIILGLVDLSPVEKAAWFELPKFYLPFKTGLFHSYKLYFGP
;
A
#
# COMPACT_ATOMS: atom_id res chain seq x y z
N MET A 1 26.18 -45.84 -18.72
CA MET A 1 24.85 -45.24 -18.85
C MET A 1 24.27 -45.05 -17.44
N THR A 2 24.85 -44.15 -16.64
CA THR A 2 24.44 -43.93 -15.23
C THR A 2 25.04 -42.61 -14.73
N LEU A 3 24.59 -41.47 -15.29
CA LEU A 3 24.86 -40.14 -14.75
C LEU A 3 23.64 -39.23 -15.02
N ASN A 4 22.45 -39.59 -14.51
CA ASN A 4 21.32 -38.64 -14.53
C ASN A 4 20.23 -38.87 -13.46
N ALA A 5 20.56 -39.42 -12.28
CA ALA A 5 19.57 -39.62 -11.22
C ALA A 5 19.75 -38.67 -10.02
N LYS A 6 20.90 -37.99 -9.90
CA LYS A 6 21.25 -37.17 -8.72
C LYS A 6 20.95 -35.67 -8.92
N GLY A 7 20.84 -35.22 -10.17
CA GLY A 7 20.49 -33.83 -10.53
C GLY A 7 18.98 -33.56 -10.40
N GLU A 8 18.16 -34.50 -10.89
CA GLU A 8 16.71 -34.43 -10.76
C GLU A 8 16.25 -34.56 -9.31
N SER A 9 16.89 -35.42 -8.49
CA SER A 9 16.54 -35.52 -7.08
C SER A 9 16.81 -34.21 -6.33
N ASN A 10 17.91 -33.50 -6.64
CA ASN A 10 18.19 -32.21 -5.99
C ASN A 10 17.25 -31.09 -6.46
N GLN A 11 16.79 -31.08 -7.71
CA GLN A 11 15.77 -30.13 -8.15
C GLN A 11 14.39 -30.42 -7.51
N ILE A 12 13.99 -31.69 -7.42
CA ILE A 12 12.75 -32.09 -6.76
C ILE A 12 12.80 -31.80 -5.25
N LEU A 13 13.98 -31.89 -4.63
CA LEU A 13 14.16 -31.56 -3.21
C LEU A 13 14.22 -30.05 -2.95
N VAL A 14 14.80 -29.26 -3.85
CA VAL A 14 14.83 -27.78 -3.74
C VAL A 14 13.44 -27.17 -3.99
N ASP A 15 12.65 -27.72 -4.92
CA ASP A 15 11.26 -27.27 -5.14
C ASP A 15 10.33 -27.66 -3.98
N LYS A 16 10.66 -28.69 -3.20
CA LYS A 16 9.88 -29.11 -2.02
C LYS A 16 10.13 -28.25 -0.78
N GLU A 17 11.21 -27.47 -0.76
CA GLU A 17 11.57 -26.59 0.36
C GLU A 17 11.16 -25.12 0.15
N VAL A 18 10.33 -24.83 -0.87
CA VAL A 18 9.58 -23.58 -0.88
C VAL A 18 8.50 -23.72 0.19
N HIS A 19 8.77 -23.16 1.37
CA HIS A 19 7.86 -23.08 2.53
C HIS A 19 6.39 -23.18 2.11
N SER A 20 5.76 -24.32 2.39
CA SER A 20 4.32 -24.40 2.49
C SER A 20 3.92 -23.52 3.67
N THR A 21 3.78 -22.21 3.44
CA THR A 21 2.97 -21.39 4.31
C THR A 21 1.63 -22.07 4.36
N ASN A 22 1.30 -22.68 5.51
CA ASN A 22 -0.03 -23.20 5.79
C ASN A 22 -0.98 -22.00 5.75
N LEU A 23 -1.42 -21.64 4.55
CA LEU A 23 -2.43 -20.65 4.32
C LEU A 23 -3.72 -21.19 4.92
N LEU A 24 -4.32 -20.41 5.79
CA LEU A 24 -5.55 -20.79 6.47
C LEU A 24 -6.74 -20.76 5.50
N LEU A 25 -6.60 -20.01 4.40
CA LEU A 25 -7.52 -19.95 3.27
C LEU A 25 -6.70 -19.86 1.97
N ASP A 26 -7.07 -20.65 0.96
CA ASP A 26 -6.48 -20.59 -0.38
C ASP A 26 -7.18 -19.52 -1.26
N ILE A 27 -6.60 -19.20 -2.42
CA ILE A 27 -7.06 -18.15 -3.34
C ILE A 27 -8.48 -18.42 -3.86
N ASP A 28 -8.82 -19.69 -4.08
CA ASP A 28 -10.11 -20.12 -4.60
C ASP A 28 -11.16 -20.34 -3.49
N GLU A 29 -10.76 -20.29 -2.22
CA GLU A 29 -11.66 -20.56 -1.09
C GLU A 29 -12.48 -19.32 -0.72
N LYS A 30 -13.79 -19.51 -0.59
CA LYS A 30 -14.70 -18.47 -0.11
C LYS A 30 -14.93 -18.66 1.38
N PRO A 31 -14.40 -17.77 2.25
CA PRO A 31 -14.69 -17.83 3.67
C PRO A 31 -16.19 -17.60 3.93
N GLU A 32 -16.66 -18.03 5.11
CA GLU A 32 -18.00 -17.70 5.57
C GLU A 32 -18.22 -16.18 5.53
N LEU A 33 -19.43 -15.72 5.18
CA LEU A 33 -19.74 -14.30 4.97
C LEU A 33 -19.21 -13.38 6.07
N PHE A 34 -19.39 -13.76 7.33
CA PHE A 34 -18.92 -12.98 8.47
C PHE A 34 -17.39 -12.93 8.56
N GLN A 35 -16.73 -14.09 8.36
CA GLN A 35 -15.27 -14.18 8.37
C GLN A 35 -14.69 -13.39 7.19
N GLY A 36 -15.24 -13.55 5.99
CA GLY A 36 -14.82 -12.84 4.79
C GLY A 36 -14.98 -11.33 4.91
N LEU A 37 -16.08 -10.86 5.51
CA LEU A 37 -16.29 -9.44 5.79
C LEU A 37 -15.22 -8.91 6.75
N LEU A 38 -14.94 -9.62 7.83
CA LEU A 38 -13.97 -9.21 8.84
C LEU A 38 -12.53 -9.21 8.30
N LEU A 39 -12.16 -10.21 7.49
CA LEU A 39 -10.89 -10.26 6.76
C LEU A 39 -10.76 -9.12 5.74
N SER A 40 -11.85 -8.78 5.04
CA SER A 40 -11.87 -7.65 4.11
C SER A 40 -11.63 -6.33 4.83
N PHE A 41 -12.31 -6.10 5.97
CA PHE A 41 -12.07 -4.92 6.81
C PHE A 41 -10.62 -4.86 7.29
N GLN A 42 -10.08 -5.97 7.76
CA GLN A 42 -8.68 -6.04 8.17
C GLN A 42 -7.75 -5.67 7.02
N HIS A 43 -7.99 -6.19 5.82
CA HIS A 43 -7.15 -5.90 4.66
C HIS A 43 -7.17 -4.40 4.31
N VAL A 44 -8.35 -3.78 4.34
CA VAL A 44 -8.49 -2.33 4.17
C VAL A 44 -7.67 -1.59 5.20
N PHE A 45 -7.82 -1.88 6.50
CA PHE A 45 -7.09 -1.18 7.56
C PHE A 45 -5.58 -1.45 7.53
N ALA A 46 -5.16 -2.64 7.12
CA ALA A 46 -3.75 -2.98 6.97
C ALA A 46 -3.09 -2.15 5.85
N MET A 47 -3.77 -1.98 4.72
CA MET A 47 -3.26 -1.19 3.59
C MET A 47 -3.53 0.32 3.70
N PHE A 48 -4.47 0.71 4.58
CA PHE A 48 -4.89 2.10 4.77
C PHE A 48 -3.72 3.01 5.09
N GLY A 49 -2.90 2.65 6.09
CA GLY A 49 -1.78 3.48 6.55
C GLY A 49 -0.81 3.85 5.42
N ALA A 50 -0.42 2.87 4.60
CA ALA A 50 0.45 3.11 3.46
C ALA A 50 -0.23 3.93 2.36
N THR A 51 -1.50 3.65 2.09
CA THR A 51 -2.25 4.30 1.00
C THR A 51 -2.53 5.77 1.28
N ILE A 52 -2.80 6.15 2.53
CA ILE A 52 -3.04 7.55 2.92
C ILE A 52 -1.76 8.36 3.14
N LEU A 53 -0.63 7.70 3.45
CA LEU A 53 0.61 8.38 3.79
C LEU A 53 1.14 9.24 2.63
N VAL A 54 1.13 8.70 1.41
CA VAL A 54 1.60 9.42 0.21
C VAL A 54 0.79 10.69 -0.07
N PRO A 55 -0.56 10.64 -0.19
CA PRO A 55 -1.33 11.85 -0.42
C PRO A 55 -1.23 12.84 0.75
N LEU A 56 -1.11 12.38 2.00
CA LEU A 56 -0.88 13.26 3.15
C LEU A 56 0.45 14.02 3.06
N ILE A 57 1.54 13.34 2.72
CA ILE A 57 2.86 13.97 2.58
C ILE A 57 2.87 14.99 1.43
N LEU A 58 2.15 14.69 0.35
CA LEU A 58 2.12 15.53 -0.86
C LEU A 58 0.99 16.58 -0.86
N GLY A 59 0.16 16.64 0.19
CA GLY A 59 -0.98 17.56 0.26
C GLY A 59 -2.09 17.27 -0.76
N MET A 60 -2.21 16.03 -1.23
CA MET A 60 -3.25 15.56 -2.15
C MET A 60 -4.47 15.02 -1.39
N PRO A 61 -5.68 15.03 -1.99
CA PRO A 61 -6.86 14.49 -1.33
C PRO A 61 -6.75 12.97 -1.12
N VAL A 62 -6.79 12.57 0.15
CA VAL A 62 -6.76 11.16 0.58
C VAL A 62 -7.93 10.37 0.00
N SER A 63 -9.11 11.00 -0.12
CA SER A 63 -10.31 10.35 -0.67
C SER A 63 -10.14 9.91 -2.12
N VAL A 64 -9.44 10.70 -2.95
CA VAL A 64 -9.16 10.34 -4.34
C VAL A 64 -8.18 9.19 -4.42
N ALA A 65 -7.15 9.18 -3.58
CA ALA A 65 -6.17 8.09 -3.53
C ALA A 65 -6.82 6.77 -3.11
N LEU A 66 -7.67 6.78 -2.08
CA LEU A 66 -8.41 5.59 -1.63
C LEU A 66 -9.40 5.10 -2.70
N PHE A 67 -10.12 6.01 -3.35
CA PHE A 67 -11.03 5.65 -4.44
C PHE A 67 -10.28 5.04 -5.62
N ALA A 68 -9.22 5.69 -6.09
CA ALA A 68 -8.40 5.20 -7.21
C ALA A 68 -7.71 3.86 -6.90
N SER A 69 -7.25 3.67 -5.66
CA SER A 69 -6.70 2.41 -5.16
C SER A 69 -7.75 1.28 -5.18
N GLY A 70 -8.97 1.56 -4.72
CA GLY A 70 -10.09 0.61 -4.77
C GLY A 70 -10.46 0.22 -6.19
N CYS A 71 -10.68 1.22 -7.06
CA CYS A 71 -10.96 0.98 -8.48
C CYS A 71 -9.82 0.24 -9.18
N GLY A 72 -8.57 0.64 -8.95
CA GLY A 72 -7.39 0.00 -9.51
C GLY A 72 -7.28 -1.46 -9.09
N THR A 73 -7.52 -1.75 -7.80
CA THR A 73 -7.53 -3.13 -7.28
C THR A 73 -8.60 -3.96 -7.97
N LEU A 74 -9.83 -3.45 -8.14
CA LEU A 74 -10.89 -4.17 -8.86
C LEU A 74 -10.52 -4.42 -10.33
N ILE A 75 -9.98 -3.42 -11.03
CA ILE A 75 -9.52 -3.56 -12.41
C ILE A 75 -8.43 -4.62 -12.50
N TYR A 76 -7.47 -4.61 -11.57
CA TYR A 76 -6.38 -5.58 -11.51
C TYR A 76 -6.90 -7.00 -11.29
N GLN A 77 -7.85 -7.19 -10.37
CA GLN A 77 -8.45 -8.50 -10.12
C GLN A 77 -9.21 -9.04 -11.33
N VAL A 78 -9.94 -8.19 -12.04
CA VAL A 78 -10.62 -8.58 -13.28
C VAL A 78 -9.59 -8.92 -14.38
N ALA A 79 -8.54 -8.09 -14.54
CA ALA A 79 -7.51 -8.30 -15.55
C ALA A 79 -6.72 -9.60 -15.33
N THR A 80 -6.47 -9.98 -14.07
CA THR A 80 -5.78 -11.23 -13.70
C THR A 80 -6.71 -12.44 -13.58
N LYS A 81 -8.01 -12.28 -13.89
CA LYS A 81 -9.05 -13.31 -13.74
C LYS A 81 -9.14 -13.87 -12.31
N PHE A 82 -8.94 -13.00 -11.31
CA PHE A 82 -8.99 -13.30 -9.88
C PHE A 82 -7.96 -14.35 -9.40
N LYS A 83 -6.90 -14.60 -10.18
CA LYS A 83 -5.88 -15.61 -9.84
C LYS A 83 -4.76 -15.09 -8.95
N VAL A 84 -4.62 -13.77 -8.82
CA VAL A 84 -3.48 -13.15 -8.14
C VAL A 84 -4.02 -12.17 -7.09
N PRO A 85 -4.05 -12.53 -5.79
CA PRO A 85 -4.64 -11.69 -4.75
C PRO A 85 -3.72 -10.52 -4.39
N VAL A 86 -3.83 -9.41 -5.10
CA VAL A 86 -3.02 -8.19 -4.88
C VAL A 86 -3.91 -6.97 -4.70
N TYR A 87 -3.57 -6.15 -3.71
CA TYR A 87 -4.14 -4.82 -3.48
C TYR A 87 -3.19 -3.74 -3.99
N LEU A 88 -3.74 -2.78 -4.73
CA LEU A 88 -2.97 -1.66 -5.28
C LEU A 88 -3.06 -0.44 -4.36
N GLY A 89 -2.00 -0.18 -3.59
CA GLY A 89 -1.87 1.01 -2.75
C GLY A 89 -1.04 2.14 -3.40
N SER A 90 -0.86 3.22 -2.65
CA SER A 90 0.02 4.33 -3.06
C SER A 90 1.49 3.89 -3.06
N SER A 91 2.20 4.11 -4.18
CA SER A 91 3.62 3.72 -4.29
C SER A 91 4.55 4.78 -3.69
N PHE A 92 5.33 4.37 -2.71
CA PHE A 92 6.30 5.21 -2.01
C PHE A 92 7.50 5.62 -2.87
N ALA A 93 7.79 4.86 -3.93
CA ALA A 93 8.88 5.17 -4.86
C ALA A 93 8.69 6.53 -5.56
N TYR A 94 7.46 7.04 -5.64
CA TYR A 94 7.16 8.30 -6.33
C TYR A 94 7.19 9.53 -5.42
N ILE A 95 7.23 9.39 -4.08
CA ILE A 95 7.14 10.54 -3.16
C ILE A 95 8.19 11.60 -3.49
N THR A 96 9.46 11.21 -3.60
CA THR A 96 10.57 12.14 -3.84
C THR A 96 10.45 12.82 -5.20
N ALA A 97 10.11 12.08 -6.25
CA ALA A 97 9.96 12.62 -7.59
C ALA A 97 8.78 13.59 -7.69
N MET A 98 7.64 13.25 -7.09
CA MET A 98 6.46 14.11 -7.06
C MET A 98 6.71 15.38 -6.25
N ALA A 99 7.31 15.26 -5.06
CA ALA A 99 7.64 16.40 -4.21
C ALA A 99 8.59 17.38 -4.92
N LEU A 100 9.57 16.87 -5.66
CA LEU A 100 10.47 17.69 -6.46
C LEU A 100 9.73 18.41 -7.59
N ALA A 101 8.90 17.70 -8.35
CA ALA A 101 8.11 18.28 -9.44
C ALA A 101 7.17 19.38 -8.93
N MET A 102 6.48 19.15 -7.81
CA MET A 102 5.63 20.16 -7.17
C MET A 102 6.43 21.38 -6.72
N LYS A 103 7.62 21.17 -6.13
CA LYS A 103 8.48 22.27 -5.67
C LYS A 103 8.96 23.14 -6.84
N GLN A 104 9.31 22.54 -7.98
CA GLN A 104 9.71 23.27 -9.19
C GLN A 104 8.56 24.07 -9.81
N MET A 105 7.32 23.64 -9.58
CA MET A 105 6.10 24.30 -10.08
C MET A 105 5.43 25.20 -9.05
N HIS A 106 6.16 25.73 -8.07
CA HIS A 106 5.63 26.61 -7.02
C HIS A 106 4.44 26.01 -6.24
N GLY A 107 4.39 24.69 -6.10
CA GLY A 107 3.33 23.96 -5.40
C GLY A 107 2.20 23.44 -6.28
N ASP A 108 2.24 23.65 -7.60
CA ASP A 108 1.25 23.07 -8.51
C ASP A 108 1.45 21.55 -8.65
N ILE A 109 0.37 20.80 -8.45
CA ILE A 109 0.31 19.34 -8.51
C ILE A 109 0.27 18.84 -9.97
N SER A 110 -0.05 19.73 -10.93
CA SER A 110 -0.23 19.42 -12.35
C SER A 110 0.95 18.67 -12.98
N ALA A 111 2.19 19.05 -12.66
CA ALA A 111 3.38 18.37 -13.16
C ALA A 111 3.54 16.95 -12.59
N ALA A 112 3.28 16.77 -11.30
CA ALA A 112 3.37 15.46 -10.65
C ALA A 112 2.29 14.51 -11.18
N GLN A 113 1.06 15.01 -11.41
CA GLN A 113 -0.04 14.24 -12.00
C GLN A 113 0.25 13.82 -13.44
N THR A 114 0.74 14.75 -14.26
CA THR A 114 1.11 14.45 -15.65
C THR A 114 2.23 13.41 -15.70
N GLY A 115 3.25 13.55 -14.84
CA GLY A 115 4.33 12.57 -14.71
C GLY A 115 3.83 11.17 -14.35
N ILE A 116 2.95 11.03 -13.36
CA ILE A 116 2.37 9.73 -12.99
C ILE A 116 1.54 9.13 -14.11
N LEU A 117 0.78 9.94 -14.84
CA LEU A 117 0.00 9.46 -16.00
C LEU A 117 0.94 8.83 -17.04
N PHE A 118 2.06 9.48 -17.36
CA PHE A 118 3.07 8.94 -18.26
C PHE A 118 3.74 7.68 -17.74
N VAL A 119 4.02 7.61 -16.43
CA VAL A 119 4.55 6.38 -15.80
C VAL A 119 3.57 5.22 -15.97
N GLY A 120 2.28 5.46 -15.77
CA GLY A 120 1.23 4.47 -16.03
C GLY A 120 1.20 4.01 -17.49
N LEU A 121 1.36 4.93 -18.44
CA LEU A 121 1.45 4.60 -19.86
C LEU A 121 2.70 3.75 -20.17
N ILE A 122 3.84 4.09 -19.58
CA ILE A 122 5.08 3.29 -19.69
C ILE A 122 4.85 1.88 -19.17
N TYR A 123 4.12 1.71 -18.05
CA TYR A 123 3.77 0.38 -17.54
C TYR A 123 2.93 -0.43 -18.54
N VAL A 124 1.97 0.19 -19.22
CA VAL A 124 1.19 -0.48 -20.28
C VAL A 124 2.08 -0.88 -21.44
N VAL A 125 3.00 -0.02 -21.87
CA VAL A 125 3.96 -0.32 -22.94
C VAL A 125 4.86 -1.48 -22.55
N VAL A 126 5.46 -1.43 -21.37
CA VAL A 126 6.34 -2.50 -20.85
C VAL A 126 5.57 -3.82 -20.71
N ALA A 127 4.34 -3.79 -20.16
CA ALA A 127 3.50 -4.98 -20.06
C ALA A 127 3.18 -5.58 -21.45
N THR A 128 2.96 -4.73 -22.45
CA THR A 128 2.74 -5.14 -23.84
C THR A 128 3.99 -5.79 -24.43
N VAL A 129 5.17 -5.20 -24.21
CA VAL A 129 6.46 -5.78 -24.64
C VAL A 129 6.70 -7.14 -23.99
N ILE A 130 6.46 -7.28 -22.68
CA ILE A 130 6.59 -8.56 -21.95
C ILE A 130 5.65 -9.61 -22.54
N LYS A 131 4.43 -9.24 -22.93
CA LYS A 131 3.48 -10.16 -23.56
C LYS A 131 3.98 -10.72 -24.89
N PHE A 132 4.75 -9.96 -25.67
CA PHE A 132 5.28 -10.40 -26.97
C PHE A 132 6.66 -11.07 -26.89
N VAL A 133 7.57 -10.55 -26.06
CA VAL A 133 8.98 -10.97 -25.99
C VAL A 133 9.22 -12.01 -24.88
N GLY A 134 8.31 -12.12 -23.90
CA GLY A 134 8.49 -12.93 -22.70
C GLY A 134 9.11 -12.14 -21.55
N ASN A 135 9.22 -12.77 -20.37
CA ASN A 135 9.70 -12.15 -19.12
C ASN A 135 11.20 -12.38 -18.83
N SER A 136 11.88 -13.28 -19.55
CA SER A 136 13.22 -13.73 -19.17
C SER A 136 14.30 -12.64 -19.21
N TRP A 137 14.09 -11.57 -19.98
CA TRP A 137 14.98 -10.41 -19.98
C TRP A 137 14.79 -9.54 -18.72
N VAL A 138 13.56 -9.46 -18.20
CA VAL A 138 13.25 -8.72 -16.97
C VAL A 138 13.95 -9.39 -15.79
N ASP A 139 13.89 -10.71 -15.70
CA ASP A 139 14.53 -11.48 -14.63
C ASP A 139 16.06 -11.33 -14.62
N LYS A 140 16.66 -11.10 -15.80
CA LYS A 140 18.10 -10.80 -15.94
C LYS A 140 18.46 -9.38 -15.53
N ILE A 141 17.59 -8.41 -15.78
CA ILE A 141 17.82 -6.99 -15.42
C ILE A 141 17.51 -6.75 -13.95
N LEU A 142 16.49 -7.42 -13.42
CA LEU A 142 16.02 -7.29 -12.05
C LEU A 142 16.12 -8.63 -11.30
N PRO A 143 17.32 -9.22 -11.16
CA PRO A 143 17.48 -10.41 -10.35
C PRO A 143 17.16 -10.11 -8.88
N PRO A 144 16.86 -11.13 -8.05
CA PRO A 144 16.50 -10.94 -6.63
C PRO A 144 17.51 -10.11 -5.82
N ILE A 145 18.79 -10.20 -6.19
CA ILE A 145 19.89 -9.41 -5.59
C ILE A 145 19.75 -7.90 -5.80
N ILE A 146 18.93 -7.45 -6.77
CA ILE A 146 18.61 -6.03 -7.00
C ILE A 146 17.25 -5.69 -6.38
N ILE A 147 16.24 -6.53 -6.59
CA ILE A 147 14.88 -6.29 -6.10
C ILE A 147 14.86 -6.16 -4.57
N GLY A 148 15.52 -7.09 -3.86
CA GLY A 148 15.54 -7.10 -2.39
C GLY A 148 16.08 -5.80 -1.79
N PRO A 149 17.31 -5.38 -2.14
CA PRO A 149 17.86 -4.09 -1.69
C PRO A 149 16.99 -2.88 -2.07
N MET A 150 16.41 -2.84 -3.27
CA MET A 150 15.51 -1.74 -3.64
C MET A 150 14.29 -1.65 -2.72
N ILE A 151 13.66 -2.78 -2.40
CA ILE A 151 12.52 -2.82 -1.46
C ILE A 151 12.95 -2.35 -0.06
N ILE A 152 14.13 -2.78 0.42
CA ILE A 152 14.66 -2.36 1.72
C ILE A 152 14.89 -0.84 1.75
N VAL A 153 15.47 -0.27 0.69
CA VAL A 153 15.71 1.17 0.59
C VAL A 153 14.40 1.96 0.55
N ILE A 154 13.40 1.49 -0.20
CA ILE A 154 12.07 2.12 -0.22
C ILE A 154 11.44 2.10 1.18
N GLY A 155 11.51 0.96 1.89
CA GLY A 155 11.01 0.84 3.25
C GLY A 155 11.76 1.73 4.25
N LEU A 156 13.09 1.73 4.20
CA LEU A 156 13.93 2.55 5.08
C LEU A 156 13.75 4.05 4.82
N GLY A 157 13.51 4.44 3.56
CA GLY A 157 13.20 5.83 3.18
C GLY A 157 11.96 6.40 3.88
N LEU A 158 11.06 5.55 4.37
CA LEU A 158 9.83 5.94 5.06
C LEU A 158 9.95 5.90 6.58
N ALA A 159 11.04 5.35 7.11
CA ALA A 159 11.26 5.23 8.54
C ALA A 159 11.17 6.59 9.23
N ASN A 160 11.69 7.66 8.60
CA ASN A 160 11.61 9.01 9.14
C ASN A 160 10.15 9.50 9.28
N SER A 161 9.31 9.24 8.28
CA SER A 161 7.89 9.59 8.31
C SER A 161 7.16 8.80 9.41
N ALA A 162 7.44 7.51 9.55
CA ALA A 162 6.85 6.69 10.60
C ALA A 162 7.23 7.17 12.01
N VAL A 163 8.52 7.45 12.25
CA VAL A 163 9.06 7.96 13.52
C VAL A 163 8.47 9.33 13.86
N THR A 164 8.35 10.21 12.85
CA THR A 164 7.76 11.54 13.00
C THR A 164 6.27 11.46 13.36
N ASN A 165 5.50 10.62 12.66
CA ASN A 165 4.08 10.43 12.93
C ASN A 165 3.81 9.77 14.29
N ALA A 166 4.70 8.87 14.73
CA ALA A 166 4.65 8.26 16.05
C ALA A 166 5.06 9.22 17.19
N GLY A 167 5.52 10.42 16.86
CA GLY A 167 5.88 11.45 17.84
C GLY A 167 7.30 11.32 18.39
N PHE A 168 8.13 10.41 17.87
CA PHE A 168 9.54 10.21 18.27
C PHE A 168 10.46 11.31 17.71
N VAL A 169 10.15 12.56 18.01
CA VAL A 169 10.88 13.75 17.56
C VAL A 169 11.29 14.62 18.74
N ALA A 170 12.26 15.51 18.55
CA ALA A 170 12.63 16.48 19.58
C ALA A 170 11.41 17.34 19.95
N LYS A 171 11.07 17.40 21.25
CA LYS A 171 9.84 18.02 21.78
C LYS A 171 8.53 17.37 21.33
N GLY A 172 8.57 16.10 20.93
CA GLY A 172 7.38 15.33 20.61
C GLY A 172 6.46 15.15 21.83
N ASP A 173 5.15 15.09 21.57
CA ASP A 173 4.15 14.84 22.60
C ASP A 173 4.27 13.39 23.09
N TRP A 174 4.58 13.22 24.38
CA TRP A 174 4.71 11.91 25.02
C TRP A 174 3.44 11.06 24.87
N ARG A 175 2.26 11.69 24.75
CA ARG A 175 0.98 11.00 24.54
C ARG A 175 0.97 10.27 23.19
N LYS A 176 1.51 10.88 22.13
CA LYS A 176 1.61 10.27 20.79
C LYS A 176 2.59 9.10 20.80
N MET A 177 3.73 9.26 21.46
CA MET A 177 4.71 8.18 21.63
C MET A 177 4.10 6.99 22.38
N LEU A 178 3.36 7.27 23.46
CA LEU A 178 2.68 6.23 24.25
C LEU A 178 1.66 5.47 23.39
N VAL A 179 0.82 6.17 22.64
CA VAL A 179 -0.13 5.55 21.71
C VAL A 179 0.59 4.68 20.69
N ALA A 180 1.67 5.17 20.08
CA ALA A 180 2.42 4.41 19.07
C ALA A 180 3.02 3.12 19.65
N VAL A 181 3.66 3.19 20.82
CA VAL A 181 4.24 2.03 21.50
C VAL A 181 3.16 1.03 21.90
N VAL A 182 2.06 1.49 22.51
CA VAL A 182 0.96 0.60 22.93
C VAL A 182 0.31 -0.07 21.71
N THR A 183 0.05 0.69 20.65
CA THR A 183 -0.50 0.15 19.38
C THR A 183 0.40 -0.92 18.80
N PHE A 184 1.72 -0.67 18.74
CA PHE A 184 2.71 -1.63 18.29
C PHE A 184 2.76 -2.88 19.17
N LEU A 185 2.76 -2.72 20.50
CA LEU A 185 2.78 -3.83 21.45
C LEU A 185 1.51 -4.68 21.35
N ILE A 186 0.33 -4.09 21.14
CA ILE A 186 -0.91 -4.83 20.91
C ILE A 186 -0.79 -5.68 19.63
N ALA A 187 -0.33 -5.07 18.52
CA ALA A 187 -0.13 -5.79 17.26
C ALA A 187 0.86 -6.95 17.42
N ALA A 188 2.02 -6.69 18.04
CA ALA A 188 3.08 -7.67 18.25
C ALA A 188 2.65 -8.80 19.19
N PHE A 189 1.96 -8.47 20.29
CA PHE A 189 1.45 -9.45 21.23
C PHE A 189 0.42 -10.37 20.58
N ILE A 190 -0.52 -9.83 19.82
CA ILE A 190 -1.53 -10.63 19.12
C ILE A 190 -0.89 -11.48 18.02
N ASN A 191 0.06 -10.93 17.27
CA ASN A 191 0.76 -11.68 16.24
C ASN A 191 1.59 -12.85 16.81
N THR A 192 2.18 -12.70 18.00
CA THR A 192 3.05 -13.72 18.62
C THR A 192 2.31 -14.71 19.51
N LYS A 193 1.31 -14.27 20.27
CA LYS A 193 0.56 -15.06 21.26
C LYS A 193 -0.88 -15.36 20.87
N GLY A 194 -1.41 -14.72 19.84
CA GLY A 194 -2.75 -14.97 19.34
C GLY A 194 -2.92 -16.42 18.87
N LYS A 195 -4.10 -16.97 19.14
CA LYS A 195 -4.50 -18.32 18.70
C LYS A 195 -5.69 -18.24 17.76
N GLY A 196 -5.74 -19.14 16.79
CA GLY A 196 -6.83 -19.24 15.82
C GLY A 196 -7.03 -17.94 15.04
N PHE A 197 -8.30 -17.54 14.87
CA PHE A 197 -8.70 -16.39 14.06
C PHE A 197 -8.12 -15.04 14.55
N ILE A 198 -7.87 -14.90 15.86
CA ILE A 198 -7.33 -13.66 16.44
C ILE A 198 -5.91 -13.35 15.91
N LYS A 199 -5.12 -14.38 15.60
CA LYS A 199 -3.79 -14.23 14.99
C LYS A 199 -3.86 -13.72 13.54
N ILE A 200 -5.00 -13.91 12.87
CA ILE A 200 -5.18 -13.48 11.49
C ILE A 200 -5.36 -11.97 11.42
N ILE A 201 -6.01 -11.36 12.42
CA ILE A 201 -6.43 -9.94 12.43
C ILE A 201 -5.70 -9.02 13.45
N PRO A 202 -4.37 -9.12 13.67
CA PRO A 202 -3.66 -8.38 14.72
C PRO A 202 -3.74 -6.87 14.54
N PHE A 203 -3.71 -6.39 13.29
CA PHE A 203 -3.77 -4.97 12.95
C PHE A 203 -5.10 -4.32 13.38
N LEU A 204 -6.22 -5.04 13.25
CA LEU A 204 -7.52 -4.50 13.60
C LEU A 204 -7.61 -4.20 15.10
N PHE A 205 -7.20 -5.14 15.93
CA PHE A 205 -7.14 -4.96 17.39
C PHE A 205 -6.16 -3.87 17.81
N ALA A 206 -5.01 -3.78 17.14
CA ALA A 206 -4.04 -2.72 17.40
C ALA A 206 -4.63 -1.33 17.13
N ILE A 207 -5.30 -1.14 15.99
CA ILE A 207 -5.95 0.12 15.63
C ILE A 207 -7.05 0.46 16.64
N ILE A 208 -7.91 -0.50 17.00
CA ILE A 208 -8.98 -0.27 17.98
C ILE A 208 -8.39 0.14 19.34
N GLY A 209 -7.42 -0.62 19.86
CA GLY A 209 -6.80 -0.33 21.15
C GLY A 209 -6.03 0.99 21.16
N GLY A 210 -5.29 1.29 20.09
CA GLY A 210 -4.58 2.55 19.91
C GLY A 210 -5.52 3.75 19.81
N TYR A 211 -6.64 3.60 19.11
CA TYR A 211 -7.65 4.65 18.97
C TYR A 211 -8.37 4.93 20.29
N ILE A 212 -8.76 3.89 21.04
CA ILE A 212 -9.35 4.03 22.38
C ILE A 212 -8.39 4.79 23.30
N LEU A 213 -7.10 4.42 23.33
CA LEU A 213 -6.10 5.12 24.12
C LEU A 213 -5.94 6.58 23.67
N SER A 214 -5.99 6.85 22.37
CA SER A 214 -5.92 8.21 21.83
C SER A 214 -7.09 9.09 22.30
N ILE A 215 -8.30 8.52 22.38
CA ILE A 215 -9.47 9.21 22.93
C ILE A 215 -9.27 9.53 24.41
N ILE A 216 -8.83 8.55 25.21
CA ILE A 216 -8.59 8.72 26.66
C ILE A 216 -7.55 9.81 26.93
N LEU A 217 -6.53 9.92 26.07
CA LEU A 217 -5.47 10.93 26.18
C LEU A 217 -5.85 12.30 25.59
N GLY A 218 -7.05 12.44 25.03
CA GLY A 218 -7.57 13.67 24.45
C GLY A 218 -6.84 14.11 23.17
N LEU A 219 -6.29 13.15 22.40
CA LEU A 219 -5.58 13.42 21.14
C LEU A 219 -6.52 13.47 19.92
N VAL A 220 -7.77 13.06 20.08
CA VAL A 220 -8.74 12.93 18.98
C VAL A 220 -9.63 14.16 18.93
N ASP A 221 -9.61 14.86 17.79
CA ASP A 221 -10.56 15.91 17.45
C ASP A 221 -11.65 15.32 16.53
N LEU A 222 -12.90 15.34 16.99
CA LEU A 222 -14.06 14.84 16.25
C LEU A 222 -14.78 15.94 15.44
N SER A 223 -14.34 17.20 15.57
CA SER A 223 -14.93 18.33 14.84
C SER A 223 -14.96 18.14 13.31
N PRO A 224 -13.92 17.54 12.67
CA PRO A 224 -13.96 17.28 11.23
C PRO A 224 -14.99 16.21 10.84
N VAL A 225 -15.28 15.26 11.74
CA VAL A 225 -16.25 14.18 11.50
C VAL A 225 -17.67 14.73 11.58
N GLU A 226 -17.94 15.62 12.53
CA GLU A 226 -19.25 16.28 12.69
C GLU A 226 -19.60 17.17 11.49
N LYS A 227 -18.59 17.86 10.92
CA LYS A 227 -18.77 18.76 9.77
C LYS A 227 -18.76 18.03 8.43
N ALA A 228 -18.41 16.75 8.38
CA ALA A 228 -18.34 15.99 7.15
C ALA A 228 -19.75 15.70 6.62
N ALA A 229 -19.94 15.84 5.31
CA ALA A 229 -21.16 15.40 4.66
C ALA A 229 -21.24 13.86 4.67
N TRP A 230 -22.45 13.32 4.83
CA TRP A 230 -22.69 11.86 4.76
C TRP A 230 -22.29 11.25 3.43
N PHE A 231 -22.38 12.02 2.34
CA PHE A 231 -21.93 11.62 1.03
C PHE A 231 -21.23 12.79 0.35
N GLU A 232 -19.93 12.63 0.08
CA GLU A 232 -19.13 13.59 -0.69
C GLU A 232 -18.38 12.83 -1.77
N LEU A 233 -18.48 13.30 -3.01
CA LEU A 233 -17.66 12.74 -4.09
C LEU A 233 -16.20 13.14 -3.86
N PRO A 234 -15.22 12.24 -4.06
CA PRO A 234 -13.82 12.61 -4.02
C PRO A 234 -13.55 13.80 -4.95
N LYS A 235 -12.75 14.75 -4.48
CA LYS A 235 -12.36 15.94 -5.24
C LYS A 235 -11.39 15.55 -6.35
N PHE A 236 -11.91 14.91 -7.39
CA PHE A 236 -11.12 14.44 -8.52
C PHE A 236 -10.38 15.60 -9.17
N TYR A 237 -9.17 15.31 -9.61
CA TYR A 237 -8.40 16.19 -10.48
C TYR A 237 -8.48 15.61 -11.88
N LEU A 238 -9.23 16.26 -12.77
CA LEU A 238 -9.44 15.81 -14.14
C LEU A 238 -8.61 16.66 -15.12
N PRO A 239 -8.10 16.08 -16.22
CA PRO A 239 -7.33 16.83 -17.23
C PRO A 239 -8.21 17.78 -18.07
N PHE A 240 -9.53 17.75 -17.87
CA PHE A 240 -10.51 18.58 -18.55
C PHE A 240 -11.38 19.33 -17.53
N LYS A 241 -11.79 20.55 -17.88
CA LYS A 241 -12.67 21.36 -17.03
C LYS A 241 -14.05 20.73 -16.94
N THR A 242 -14.45 20.38 -15.72
CA THR A 242 -15.82 20.03 -15.36
C THR A 242 -16.29 20.97 -14.26
N GLY A 243 -17.54 21.44 -14.29
CA GLY A 243 -18.08 22.33 -13.26
C GLY A 243 -18.11 21.75 -11.84
N LEU A 244 -17.83 20.45 -11.68
CA LEU A 244 -17.90 19.70 -10.41
C LEU A 244 -16.54 19.24 -9.86
N PHE A 245 -15.46 19.27 -10.66
CA PHE A 245 -14.15 18.72 -10.26
C PHE A 245 -13.02 19.71 -10.57
N HIS A 246 -11.94 19.63 -9.79
CA HIS A 246 -10.77 20.46 -10.05
C HIS A 246 -10.13 20.04 -11.37
N SER A 247 -9.88 21.00 -12.25
CA SER A 247 -9.16 20.74 -13.50
C SER A 247 -7.66 20.89 -13.28
N TYR A 248 -6.85 19.90 -13.64
CA TYR A 248 -5.41 20.09 -13.78
C TYR A 248 -5.07 20.35 -15.24
N LYS A 249 -4.04 21.18 -15.49
CA LYS A 249 -3.52 21.38 -16.83
C LYS A 249 -2.44 20.32 -17.08
N LEU A 250 -2.50 19.62 -18.21
CA LEU A 250 -1.40 18.77 -18.61
C LEU A 250 -0.14 19.64 -18.76
N TYR A 251 0.88 19.32 -17.97
CA TYR A 251 2.14 20.04 -17.96
C TYR A 251 3.20 19.18 -18.65
N PHE A 252 3.62 19.61 -19.84
CA PHE A 252 4.59 18.90 -20.66
C PHE A 252 6.03 19.41 -20.47
N GLY A 253 6.27 20.23 -19.44
CA GLY A 253 7.54 20.94 -19.24
C GLY A 253 7.45 22.43 -19.61
N PRO A 254 8.55 23.19 -19.40
CA PRO A 254 8.73 24.51 -20.00
C PRO A 254 8.88 24.44 -21.52
#